data_AF-A0A6M1LC50-F1
#
_entry.id   AF-A0A6M1LC50-F1
#
_cell.length_a   1.000
_cell.length_b   1.000
_cell.length_c   1.000
_cell.angle_alpha   90.00
_cell.angle_beta   90.00
_cell.angle_gamma   90.00
#
_symmetry.space_group_name_H-M   'P 1'
#
loop_
_entity.id
_entity.type
_entity.pdbx_description
1 polymer ?
#
loop_
_entity_poly.entity_id
_entity_poly.type
_entity_poly.pdbx_seq_one_letter_code
_entity_poly.pdbx_strand_id
1 'polypeptide(L)'
;MTLLLRDYHGHAYDATGPDDAGHWFDEQTQTIMPHGGCGQTLTIGTDDKPVLRIDIDIDADRAAVQWLPDGSYATEHEADTPITVYESPDTGLIDISPELARVSPVTARAALIDYATTRQRPTTIDWSH
;
A
#
# COMPACT_ATOMS: atom_id res chain seq x y z
N MET A 1 -4.33 -3.41 20.44
CA MET A 1 -4.38 -4.40 19.34
C MET A 1 -3.23 -4.11 18.42
N THR A 2 -2.34 -5.07 18.20
CA THR A 2 -1.14 -4.90 17.37
C THR A 2 -1.54 -4.75 15.90
N LEU A 3 -0.89 -3.83 15.18
CA LEU A 3 -0.93 -3.81 13.71
C LEU A 3 0.37 -4.33 13.17
N LEU A 4 0.26 -5.02 12.05
CA LEU A 4 1.39 -5.52 11.32
C LEU A 4 1.34 -4.94 9.91
N LEU A 5 2.39 -4.21 9.54
CA LEU A 5 2.70 -3.95 8.14
C LEU A 5 3.38 -5.20 7.60
N ARG A 6 3.00 -5.63 6.40
CA ARG A 6 3.63 -6.76 5.72
C ARG A 6 4.14 -6.36 4.36
N ASP A 7 5.36 -6.77 4.07
CA ASP A 7 5.95 -6.69 2.74
C ASP A 7 5.39 -7.79 1.82
N TYR A 8 5.85 -7.79 0.56
CA TYR A 8 5.52 -8.79 -0.46
C TYR A 8 5.95 -10.22 -0.08
N HIS A 9 6.97 -10.37 0.78
CA HIS A 9 7.41 -11.67 1.31
C HIS A 9 6.53 -12.18 2.47
N GLY A 10 5.67 -11.31 3.02
CA GLY A 10 4.89 -11.60 4.22
C GLY A 10 5.65 -11.38 5.52
N HIS A 11 6.83 -10.75 5.49
CA HIS A 11 7.52 -10.33 6.71
C HIS A 11 6.67 -9.29 7.43
N ALA A 12 6.44 -9.51 8.72
CA ALA A 12 5.60 -8.64 9.53
C ALA A 12 6.45 -7.68 10.38
N TYR A 13 6.08 -6.40 10.35
CA TYR A 13 6.70 -5.32 11.10
C TYR A 13 5.66 -4.70 12.03
N ASP A 14 6.03 -4.45 13.29
CA ASP A 14 5.12 -3.78 14.22
C ASP A 14 4.86 -2.34 13.74
N ALA A 15 3.62 -2.08 13.35
CA ALA A 15 3.12 -0.81 12.85
C ALA A 15 2.00 -0.27 13.76
N THR A 16 2.02 -0.63 15.04
CA THR A 16 1.00 -0.22 16.01
C THR A 16 1.04 1.28 16.26
N GLY A 17 2.24 1.86 16.36
CA GLY A 17 2.42 3.31 16.43
C GLY A 17 2.37 3.94 15.03
N PRO A 18 1.79 5.15 14.86
CA PRO A 18 1.81 5.85 13.58
C PRO A 18 3.25 6.18 13.11
N ASP A 19 4.17 6.45 14.04
CA ASP A 19 5.57 6.69 13.72
C ASP A 19 6.25 5.43 13.18
N ASP A 20 6.03 4.27 13.83
CA ASP A 20 6.55 2.98 13.37
C ASP A 20 5.95 2.59 12.01
N ALA A 21 4.63 2.80 11.83
CA ALA A 21 3.94 2.54 10.58
C ALA A 21 4.51 3.35 9.41
N GLY A 22 4.76 4.65 9.64
CA GLY A 22 5.40 5.52 8.65
C GLY A 22 6.85 5.12 8.38
N HIS A 23 7.61 4.80 9.42
CA HIS A 23 9.01 4.35 9.29
C HIS A 23 9.13 3.09 8.43
N TRP A 24 8.36 2.05 8.74
CA TRP A 24 8.41 0.81 7.97
C TRP A 24 7.89 0.97 6.55
N PHE A 25 6.89 1.82 6.32
CA PHE A 25 6.46 2.15 4.96
C PHE A 25 7.60 2.77 4.14
N ASP A 26 8.30 3.75 4.70
CA ASP A 26 9.40 4.43 4.02
C ASP A 26 10.56 3.46 3.73
N GLU A 27 10.86 2.55 4.67
CA GLU A 27 11.90 1.54 4.49
C GLU A 27 11.54 0.52 3.40
N GLN A 28 10.32 -0.02 3.42
CA GLN A 28 9.92 -1.05 2.47
C GLN A 28 9.82 -0.48 1.05
N THR A 29 9.20 0.68 0.87
CA THR A 29 8.96 1.27 -0.46
C THR A 29 10.23 1.66 -1.23
N GLN A 30 11.37 1.80 -0.54
CA GLN A 30 12.68 2.06 -1.16
C GLN A 30 13.43 0.78 -1.56
N THR A 31 12.87 -0.40 -1.27
CA THR A 31 13.51 -1.68 -1.59
C THR A 31 13.46 -1.95 -3.09
N ILE A 32 14.63 -2.20 -3.69
CA ILE A 32 14.72 -2.67 -5.07
C ILE A 32 14.24 -4.13 -5.11
N MET A 33 13.26 -4.36 -5.95
CA MET A 33 12.58 -5.64 -6.08
C MET A 33 13.36 -6.58 -7.02
N PRO A 34 13.07 -7.90 -7.03
CA PRO A 34 13.77 -8.86 -7.87
C PRO A 34 13.78 -8.53 -9.37
N HIS A 35 12.85 -7.70 -9.83
CA HIS A 35 12.73 -7.24 -11.21
C HIS A 35 13.58 -6.00 -11.55
N GLY A 36 14.21 -5.37 -10.55
CA GLY A 36 15.12 -4.24 -10.72
C GLY A 36 14.51 -2.86 -10.50
N GLY A 37 13.18 -2.73 -10.36
CA GLY A 37 12.50 -1.50 -9.94
C GLY A 37 11.99 -1.54 -8.49
N CYS A 38 11.31 -0.50 -8.04
CA CYS A 38 10.80 -0.39 -6.66
C CYS A 38 9.32 -0.80 -6.49
N GLY A 39 8.65 -1.22 -7.57
CA GLY A 39 7.24 -1.63 -7.58
C GLY A 39 6.94 -2.86 -6.72
N GLN A 40 6.09 -2.72 -5.69
CA GLN A 40 5.78 -3.77 -4.71
C GLN A 40 4.39 -3.65 -4.07
N THR A 41 3.97 -4.73 -3.41
CA THR A 41 2.74 -4.77 -2.60
C THR A 41 3.05 -4.76 -1.11
N LEU A 42 2.34 -3.92 -0.36
CA LEU A 42 2.30 -3.89 1.10
C LEU A 42 0.88 -4.13 1.61
N THR A 43 0.73 -4.69 2.81
CA THR A 43 -0.56 -4.76 3.50
C THR A 43 -0.45 -4.37 4.97
N ILE A 44 -1.50 -3.76 5.53
CA ILE A 44 -1.57 -3.45 6.97
C ILE A 44 -2.91 -3.86 7.56
N GLY A 45 -2.87 -4.39 8.78
CA GLY A 45 -4.04 -4.81 9.56
C GLY A 45 -3.64 -5.61 10.80
N THR A 46 -4.57 -6.41 11.34
CA THR A 46 -4.25 -7.36 12.41
C THR A 46 -3.52 -8.58 11.87
N ASP A 47 -3.14 -9.49 12.76
CA ASP A 47 -2.40 -10.68 12.36
C ASP A 47 -3.18 -11.55 11.35
N ASP A 48 -4.48 -11.71 11.60
CA ASP A 48 -5.40 -12.53 10.83
C ASP A 48 -6.16 -11.76 9.73
N LYS A 49 -6.09 -10.43 9.73
CA LYS A 49 -6.97 -9.60 8.89
C LYS A 49 -6.25 -8.33 8.41
N PRO A 50 -5.55 -8.38 7.26
CA PRO A 50 -5.18 -7.17 6.55
C PRO A 50 -6.46 -6.42 6.14
N VAL A 51 -6.42 -5.09 6.19
CA VAL A 51 -7.57 -4.25 5.81
C VAL A 51 -7.22 -3.17 4.79
N LEU A 52 -5.95 -2.80 4.69
CA LEU A 52 -5.45 -1.89 3.68
C LEU A 52 -4.38 -2.61 2.87
N ARG A 53 -4.52 -2.61 1.54
CA ARG A 53 -3.49 -3.06 0.60
C ARG A 53 -2.97 -1.85 -0.16
N ILE A 54 -1.66 -1.80 -0.38
CA ILE A 54 -0.99 -0.73 -1.09
C ILE A 54 -0.11 -1.38 -2.15
N ASP A 55 -0.45 -1.20 -3.42
CA ASP A 55 0.41 -1.54 -4.54
C ASP A 55 1.10 -0.25 -4.99
N ILE A 56 2.42 -0.15 -4.87
CA ILE A 56 3.14 1.11 -5.01
C ILE A 56 4.39 0.94 -5.85
N ASP A 57 4.64 1.90 -6.72
CA ASP A 57 5.88 2.05 -7.48
C ASP A 57 6.40 3.48 -7.30
N ILE A 58 7.45 3.60 -6.48
CA ILE A 58 8.11 4.88 -6.19
C ILE A 58 8.77 5.47 -7.44
N ASP A 59 9.27 4.62 -8.34
CA ASP A 59 9.94 5.08 -9.57
C ASP A 59 8.92 5.71 -10.54
N ALA A 60 7.68 5.23 -10.51
CA ALA A 60 6.55 5.80 -11.25
C ALA A 60 5.79 6.91 -10.49
N ASP A 61 6.18 7.21 -9.24
CA ASP A 61 5.51 8.14 -8.32
C ASP A 61 4.00 7.84 -8.14
N ARG A 62 3.63 6.56 -8.10
CA ARG A 62 2.21 6.16 -8.10
C ARG A 62 1.92 4.91 -7.27
N ALA A 63 0.70 4.84 -6.77
CA ALA A 63 0.18 3.74 -5.99
C ALA A 63 -1.32 3.51 -6.21
N ALA A 64 -1.76 2.29 -5.97
CA ALA A 64 -3.13 1.92 -5.72
C ALA A 64 -3.29 1.60 -4.23
N VAL A 65 -4.29 2.18 -3.58
CA VAL A 65 -4.60 1.91 -2.17
C VAL A 65 -5.99 1.33 -2.11
N GLN A 66 -6.12 0.10 -1.64
CA GLN A 66 -7.39 -0.62 -1.56
C GLN A 66 -7.82 -0.81 -0.11
N TRP A 67 -9.09 -0.50 0.17
CA TRP A 67 -9.76 -0.89 1.40
C TRP A 67 -10.35 -2.29 1.23
N LEU A 68 -9.64 -3.30 1.75
CA LEU A 68 -9.99 -4.71 1.57
C LEU A 68 -11.40 -5.09 2.06
N PRO A 69 -11.96 -4.51 3.14
CA PRO A 69 -13.29 -4.89 3.61
C PRO A 69 -14.44 -4.69 2.63
N ASP A 70 -14.36 -3.72 1.71
CA ASP A 70 -15.37 -3.51 0.67
C ASP A 70 -14.80 -3.55 -0.76
N GLY A 71 -13.47 -3.59 -0.90
CA GLY A 71 -12.78 -3.68 -2.19
C GLY A 71 -12.64 -2.34 -2.93
N SER A 72 -13.06 -1.22 -2.33
CA SER A 72 -12.91 0.11 -2.93
C SER A 72 -11.46 0.58 -2.96
N TYR A 73 -11.15 1.45 -3.92
CA TYR A 73 -9.83 2.03 -4.13
C TYR A 73 -9.85 3.52 -3.84
N ALA A 74 -8.74 4.01 -3.28
CA ALA A 74 -8.54 5.43 -3.07
C ALA A 74 -8.31 6.16 -4.40
N THR A 75 -8.79 7.39 -4.49
CA THR A 75 -8.66 8.23 -5.68
C THR A 75 -8.14 9.61 -5.32
N GLU A 76 -7.09 10.06 -6.02
CA GLU A 76 -6.52 11.42 -5.87
C GLU A 76 -6.37 12.11 -7.23
N HIS A 77 -5.96 11.36 -8.26
CA HIS A 77 -5.70 11.87 -9.60
C HIS A 77 -6.56 11.16 -10.65
N GLU A 78 -6.61 11.70 -11.87
CA GLU A 78 -7.13 10.97 -13.03
C GLU A 78 -6.26 9.74 -13.33
N ALA A 79 -6.84 8.75 -13.99
CA ALA A 79 -6.10 7.58 -14.44
C ALA A 79 -5.03 7.98 -15.48
N ASP A 80 -3.85 7.37 -15.39
CA ASP A 80 -2.72 7.64 -16.29
C ASP A 80 -2.17 6.33 -16.91
N THR A 81 -0.97 5.91 -16.52
CA THR A 81 -0.31 4.67 -16.96
C THR A 81 -0.52 3.51 -15.95
N PRO A 82 -0.30 2.24 -16.31
CA PRO A 82 -0.25 1.19 -15.30
C PRO A 82 1.04 1.29 -14.48
N ILE A 83 1.06 0.70 -13.29
CA ILE A 83 2.29 0.41 -12.55
C ILE A 83 2.52 -1.10 -12.51
N THR A 84 3.78 -1.53 -12.48
CA THR A 84 4.14 -2.94 -12.36
C THR A 84 4.67 -3.18 -10.96
N VAL A 85 4.05 -4.09 -10.22
CA VAL A 85 4.46 -4.41 -8.84
C VAL A 85 4.79 -5.89 -8.71
N TYR A 86 5.75 -6.20 -7.84
CA TYR A 86 5.96 -7.57 -7.41
C TYR A 86 5.08 -7.84 -6.20
N GLU A 87 4.04 -8.66 -6.39
CA GLU A 87 3.03 -8.88 -5.36
C GLU A 87 3.55 -9.80 -4.25
N SER A 88 4.11 -10.93 -4.66
CA SER A 88 4.56 -11.98 -3.74
C SER A 88 5.50 -12.94 -4.47
N PRO A 89 6.29 -13.75 -3.75
CA PRO A 89 7.09 -14.81 -4.36
C PRO A 89 6.29 -15.82 -5.18
N ASP A 90 5.03 -16.06 -4.80
CA ASP A 90 4.16 -17.06 -5.44
C ASP A 90 3.50 -16.53 -6.72
N THR A 91 3.06 -15.26 -6.71
CA THR A 91 2.42 -14.62 -7.86
C THR A 91 3.43 -13.98 -8.82
N GLY A 92 4.50 -13.40 -8.27
CA GLY A 92 5.51 -12.64 -9.01
C GLY A 92 5.05 -11.24 -9.39
N LEU A 93 5.42 -10.82 -10.61
CA LEU A 93 5.08 -9.52 -11.18
C LEU A 93 3.63 -9.47 -11.66
N ILE A 94 2.93 -8.39 -11.31
CA ILE A 94 1.60 -8.06 -11.80
C ILE A 94 1.53 -6.61 -12.26
N ASP A 95 0.65 -6.35 -13.23
CA ASP A 95 0.33 -4.99 -13.64
C ASP A 95 -0.93 -4.52 -12.92
N ILE A 96 -0.84 -3.35 -12.29
CA ILE A 96 -1.96 -2.64 -11.69
C ILE A 96 -2.45 -1.63 -12.71
N SER A 97 -3.75 -1.68 -13.00
CA SER A 97 -4.34 -0.82 -14.03
C SER A 97 -4.31 0.67 -13.63
N PRO A 98 -4.28 1.58 -14.61
CA PRO A 98 -4.29 3.01 -14.34
C PRO A 98 -5.47 3.50 -13.50
N GLU A 99 -6.64 2.86 -13.69
CA GLU A 99 -7.89 3.17 -12.98
C GLU A 99 -7.80 2.90 -11.48
N LEU A 100 -6.87 2.04 -11.05
CA LEU A 100 -6.66 1.70 -9.64
C LEU A 100 -5.48 2.47 -9.05
N ALA A 101 -4.41 2.67 -9.82
CA ALA A 101 -3.19 3.34 -9.38
C ALA A 101 -3.31 4.88 -9.42
N ARG A 102 -4.28 5.42 -8.69
CA ARG A 102 -4.70 6.83 -8.78
C ARG A 102 -4.21 7.72 -7.64
N VAL A 103 -3.31 7.24 -6.78
CA VAL A 103 -2.78 8.02 -5.66
C VAL A 103 -1.26 8.13 -5.72
N SER A 104 -0.72 9.20 -5.15
CA SER A 104 0.71 9.38 -4.97
C SER A 104 1.26 8.53 -3.79
N PRO A 105 2.56 8.22 -3.77
CA PRO A 105 3.25 7.64 -2.62
C PRO A 105 3.02 8.41 -1.31
N VAL A 106 3.01 9.74 -1.38
CA VAL A 106 2.78 10.61 -0.22
C VAL A 106 1.38 10.38 0.35
N THR A 107 0.38 10.33 -0.53
CA THR A 107 -1.02 10.07 -0.14
C THR A 107 -1.21 8.65 0.38
N ALA A 108 -0.56 7.65 -0.24
CA ALA A 108 -0.58 6.28 0.25
C ALA A 108 0.03 6.15 1.65
N ARG A 109 1.16 6.83 1.90
CA ARG A 109 1.78 6.91 3.23
C ARG A 109 0.85 7.57 4.25
N ALA A 110 0.22 8.69 3.89
CA ALA A 110 -0.71 9.39 4.75
C ALA A 110 -1.93 8.52 5.11
N ALA A 111 -2.47 7.78 4.14
CA ALA A 111 -3.57 6.84 4.34
C ALA A 111 -3.21 5.72 5.33
N LEU A 112 -2.01 5.15 5.17
CA LEU A 112 -1.51 4.12 6.09
C LEU A 112 -1.35 4.64 7.52
N ILE A 113 -0.81 5.84 7.68
CA ILE A 113 -0.64 6.49 8.99
C ILE A 113 -2.01 6.84 9.62
N ASP A 114 -2.95 7.34 8.82
CA ASP A 114 -4.33 7.60 9.28
C ASP A 114 -4.99 6.31 9.78
N TYR A 115 -4.85 5.21 9.02
CA TYR A 115 -5.32 3.90 9.48
C TYR A 115 -4.60 3.45 10.76
N ALA A 116 -3.27 3.58 10.85
CA ALA A 116 -2.51 3.18 12.03
C ALA A 116 -2.93 3.98 13.29
N THR A 117 -3.35 5.23 13.11
CA THR A 117 -3.83 6.12 14.17
C THR A 117 -5.25 5.79 14.59
N THR A 118 -6.18 5.68 13.63
CA THR A 118 -7.63 5.65 13.91
C THR A 118 -8.21 4.24 13.95
N ARG A 119 -7.54 3.27 13.31
CA ARG A 119 -8.04 1.91 13.05
C ARG A 119 -9.33 1.88 12.24
N GLN A 120 -9.58 2.96 11.52
CA GLN A 120 -10.74 3.15 10.66
C GLN A 120 -10.26 3.37 9.23
N ARG A 121 -11.17 3.22 8.28
CA ARG A 121 -10.91 3.57 6.88
C ARG A 121 -10.43 5.03 6.82
N PRO A 122 -9.29 5.30 6.16
CA PRO A 122 -8.77 6.66 6.03
C PRO A 122 -9.81 7.62 5.45
N THR A 123 -9.96 8.77 6.07
CA THR A 123 -11.01 9.77 5.71
C THR A 123 -10.45 10.98 4.98
N THR A 124 -9.13 11.07 4.88
CA THR A 124 -8.40 12.14 4.20
C THR A 124 -8.32 11.97 2.68
N ILE A 125 -8.83 10.86 2.15
CA ILE A 125 -8.83 10.50 0.73
C ILE A 125 -10.22 10.03 0.30
N ASP A 126 -10.56 10.32 -0.95
CA ASP A 126 -11.78 9.82 -1.57
C ASP A 126 -11.62 8.37 -1.99
N TRP A 127 -12.75 7.67 -2.12
CA TRP A 127 -12.77 6.27 -2.49
C TRP A 127 -13.86 5.95 -3.51
N SER A 128 -13.56 5.06 -4.45
CA SER A 128 -14.50 4.58 -5.47
C SER A 128 -14.38 3.08 -5.75
N HIS A 129 -15.38 2.52 -6.43
CA HIS A 129 -15.37 1.16 -6.96
C HIS A 129 -15.10 1.15 -8.46
#